data_AF-A0A2T4WIY8-F1
#
_entry.id   AF-A0A2T4WIY8-F1
#
_cell.length_a   1.000
_cell.length_b   1.000
_cell.length_c   1.000
_cell.angle_alpha   90.00
_cell.angle_beta   90.00
_cell.angle_gamma   90.00
#
_symmetry.space_group_name_H-M   'P 1'
#
loop_
_entity.id
_entity.type
_entity.pdbx_description
1 polymer ?
#
loop_
_entity_poly.entity_id
_entity_poly.type
_entity_poly.pdbx_seq_one_letter_code
_entity_poly.pdbx_strand_id
1 'polypeptide(L)' 'MKKLTLASTSLVLLLLLTFSFKASEQAFVILVDPGHGGKDAGYVSDEKGLWEKDITLNFTQRL' A
#
# COMPACT_ATOMS: atom_id res chain seq x y z
N MET A 1 -7.56 46.15 -25.60
CA MET A 1 -8.18 44.81 -25.56
C MET A 1 -7.15 43.68 -25.46
N LYS A 2 -6.14 43.59 -26.34
CA LYS A 2 -5.10 42.52 -26.35
C LYS A 2 -4.36 42.28 -25.01
N LYS A 3 -4.04 43.34 -24.26
CA LYS A 3 -3.35 43.23 -22.95
C LYS A 3 -4.22 42.58 -21.86
N LEU A 4 -5.53 42.83 -21.91
CA LEU A 4 -6.50 42.25 -20.98
C LEU A 4 -6.70 40.76 -21.26
N THR A 5 -6.69 40.37 -22.54
CA THR A 5 -6.72 38.97 -22.99
C THR A 5 -5.43 38.21 -22.65
N LEU A 6 -4.28 38.88 -22.69
CA LEU A 6 -3.00 38.28 -22.29
C LEU A 6 -2.91 38.05 -20.78
N ALA A 7 -3.42 39.00 -19.99
CA ALA A 7 -3.49 38.87 -18.53
C ALA A 7 -4.46 37.75 -18.11
N SER A 8 -5.64 37.66 -18.73
CA SER A 8 -6.61 36.60 -18.42
C SER A 8 -6.12 35.21 -18.82
N THR A 9 -5.46 35.08 -19.97
CA THR A 9 -4.85 33.80 -20.40
C THR A 9 -3.70 33.37 -19.49
N SER A 10 -2.86 34.31 -19.05
CA SER A 10 -1.79 34.04 -18.09
C SER A 10 -2.33 33.60 -16.73
N LEU A 11 -3.45 34.20 -16.28
CA LEU A 11 -4.12 33.83 -15.03
C LEU A 11 -4.72 32.43 -15.10
N VAL A 12 -5.38 32.08 -16.22
CA VAL A 12 -5.93 30.73 -16.45
C VAL A 12 -4.81 29.70 -16.48
N LEU A 13 -3.69 30.01 -17.15
CA LEU A 13 -2.52 29.12 -17.17
C LEU A 13 -1.94 28.89 -15.77
N LEU A 14 -1.82 29.96 -14.98
CA LEU A 14 -1.34 29.87 -13.59
C LEU A 14 -2.29 29.02 -12.73
N LEU A 15 -3.60 29.14 -12.93
CA LEU A 15 -4.61 28.35 -12.22
C LEU A 15 -4.57 26.86 -12.62
N LEU A 16 -4.26 26.55 -13.88
CA LEU A 16 -4.12 25.16 -14.34
C LEU A 16 -2.84 24.49 -13.80
N LEU A 17 -1.78 25.27 -13.58
CA LEU A 17 -0.52 24.78 -13.01
C LEU A 17 -0.65 24.38 -11.53
N THR A 18 -1.57 24.98 -10.76
CA THR A 18 -1.80 24.59 -9.36
C THR A 18 -2.63 23.31 -9.23
N PHE A 19 -3.41 22.93 -10.24
CA PHE A 19 -4.22 21.71 -10.24
C PHE A 19 -3.46 20.42 -10.58
N SER A 20 -2.19 20.51 -11.02
CA SER A 20 -1.40 19.34 -11.45
C SER A 20 -0.61 18.66 -10.32
N PHE A 21 -0.70 19.16 -9.09
CA PHE A 21 -0.06 18.50 -7.94
C PHE A 21 -0.95 17.38 -7.42
N LYS A 22 -0.74 16.15 -7.93
CA LYS A 22 -1.19 14.97 -7.19
C LYS A 22 -0.44 14.91 -5.87
N ALA A 23 -1.17 14.80 -4.76
CA ALA A 23 -0.57 14.43 -3.49
C ALA A 23 0.17 13.10 -3.69
N SER A 24 1.41 13.02 -3.19
CA SER A 24 2.15 11.75 -3.14
C SER A 24 1.33 10.79 -2.28
N GLU A 25 0.66 9.85 -2.92
CA GLU A 25 -0.05 8.78 -2.23
C GLU A 25 1.01 7.84 -1.65
N GLN A 26 1.36 8.08 -0.39
CA GLN A 26 2.24 7.16 0.33
C GLN A 26 1.46 5.87 0.54
N ALA A 27 1.95 4.77 -0.03
CA ALA A 27 1.34 3.47 0.16
C ALA A 27 1.28 3.13 1.65
N PHE A 28 0.11 2.69 2.13
CA PHE A 28 -0.03 2.15 3.47
C PHE A 28 0.51 0.72 3.47
N VAL A 29 1.69 0.54 4.06
CA VAL A 29 2.41 -0.75 4.06
C VAL A 29 2.20 -1.42 5.42
N ILE A 30 1.64 -2.63 5.40
CA ILE A 30 1.61 -3.54 6.56
C ILE A 30 2.57 -4.70 6.28
N LEU A 31 3.47 -4.96 7.23
CA LEU A 31 4.28 -6.17 7.23
C LEU A 31 3.58 -7.25 8.05
N VAL A 32 3.40 -8.43 7.47
CA VAL A 32 2.90 -9.62 8.17
C VAL A 32 3.97 -10.70 8.10
N ASP A 33 4.36 -11.23 9.25
CA ASP A 33 5.43 -12.22 9.39
C ASP A 33 4.84 -13.53 9.95
N PRO A 34 4.58 -14.55 9.10
CA PRO A 34 4.12 -15.84 9.58
C PRO A 34 5.24 -16.55 10.33
N GLY A 35 4.98 -16.91 11.59
CA GLY A 35 5.98 -17.52 12.47
C GLY A 35 6.46 -18.90 12.01
N HIS A 36 7.67 -19.24 12.45
CA HIS A 36 8.35 -20.51 12.16
C HIS A 36 8.62 -20.73 10.66
N GLY A 37 8.70 -21.98 10.20
CA GLY A 37 8.91 -22.32 8.79
C GLY A 37 10.07 -23.28 8.56
N GLY A 38 10.02 -23.96 7.41
CA GLY A 38 11.03 -24.94 7.03
C GLY A 38 11.13 -26.07 8.06
N LYS A 39 12.30 -26.19 8.72
CA LYS A 39 12.59 -27.22 9.72
C LYS A 39 11.98 -26.93 11.09
N ASP A 40 11.73 -25.66 11.41
CA ASP A 40 11.04 -25.29 12.64
C ASP A 40 9.53 -25.35 12.39
N ALA A 41 8.87 -26.34 13.01
CA ALA A 41 7.43 -26.53 12.87
C ALA A 41 6.60 -25.61 13.78
N GLY A 42 7.24 -24.98 14.78
CA GLY A 42 6.54 -24.41 15.92
C GLY A 42 5.83 -25.48 16.74
N TYR A 43 4.73 -25.10 17.41
CA TYR A 43 3.89 -26.05 18.11
C TYR A 43 3.26 -27.06 17.14
N VAL A 44 3.33 -28.35 17.51
CA VAL A 44 2.71 -29.46 16.78
C VAL A 44 1.66 -30.09 17.68
N SER A 45 0.41 -30.13 17.22
CA SER A 45 -0.67 -30.84 17.91
C SER A 45 -0.60 -32.33 17.59
N ASP A 46 -0.46 -33.15 18.64
CA ASP A 46 -0.37 -34.61 18.56
C ASP A 46 -1.60 -35.28 17.95
N GLU A 47 -2.77 -34.64 18.06
CA GLU A 47 -4.05 -35.26 17.72
C GLU A 47 -4.45 -35.11 16.25
N LYS A 48 -3.86 -34.14 15.53
CA LYS A 48 -4.41 -33.71 14.23
C LYS A 48 -3.37 -33.37 13.15
N GLY A 49 -2.08 -33.56 13.42
CA GLY A 49 -1.03 -33.17 12.48
C GLY A 49 -1.09 -31.68 12.16
N LEU A 50 -1.52 -30.86 13.12
CA LEU A 50 -1.61 -29.42 12.97
C LEU A 50 -0.30 -28.79 13.41
N TRP A 51 0.34 -28.08 12.49
CA TRP A 51 1.63 -27.44 12.71
C TRP A 51 1.44 -25.93 12.70
N GLU A 52 1.99 -25.25 13.70
CA GLU A 52 1.87 -23.80 13.85
C GLU A 52 2.33 -23.06 12.60
N LYS A 53 3.46 -23.47 11.99
CA LYS A 53 3.97 -22.86 10.75
C LYS A 53 2.95 -22.91 9.60
N ASP A 54 2.15 -23.97 9.52
CA ASP A 54 1.21 -24.17 8.42
C ASP A 54 -0.05 -23.34 8.66
N ILE A 55 -0.49 -23.23 9.92
CA ILE A 55 -1.64 -22.40 10.31
C ILE A 55 -1.32 -20.91 10.08
N THR A 56 -0.19 -20.44 10.58
CA THR A 56 0.22 -19.04 10.49
C THR A 56 0.44 -18.61 9.05
N LEU A 57 1.15 -19.42 8.24
CA LEU A 57 1.33 -19.16 6.81
C LEU A 57 -0.02 -19.12 6.07
N ASN A 58 -0.92 -20.07 6.35
CA ASN A 58 -2.22 -20.12 5.69
C ASN A 58 -3.07 -18.89 6.00
N PHE A 59 -3.03 -18.41 7.25
CA PHE A 59 -3.75 -17.21 7.65
C PHE A 59 -3.15 -15.95 7.00
N THR A 60 -1.83 -15.79 7.03
CA THR A 60 -1.14 -14.64 6.44
C THR A 60 -1.34 -14.53 4.93
N GLN A 61 -1.42 -15.65 4.20
CA GLN A 61 -1.70 -15.62 2.76
C GLN A 61 -3.14 -15.22 2.40
N ARG A 62 -4.05 -15.16 3.38
CA ARG A 62 -5.47 -14.82 3.21
C ARG A 62 -5.86 -13.47 3.79
N LEU A 63 -4.93 -12.80 4.50
CA LEU A 63 -5.05 -11.42 4.96
C LEU A 63 -5.01 -10.45 3.77
#